data_AF-A0A7J2TIC8-F1
#
_entry.id   AF-A0A7J2TIC8-F1
#
_cell.length_a   1.000
_cell.length_b   1.000
_cell.length_c   1.000
_cell.angle_alpha   90.00
_cell.angle_beta   90.00
_cell.angle_gamma   90.00
#
_symmetry.space_group_name_H-M   'P 1'
#
loop_
_entity.id
_entity.type
_entity.pdbx_description
1 polymer ?
#
loop_
_entity_poly.entity_id
_entity_poly.type
_entity_poly.pdbx_seq_one_letter_code
_entity_poly.pdbx_strand_id
1 'polypeptide(L)'
;MEIMVPEKVLFETNVYTVENDLKAKTGRVRITEERIVFEGSEEVKIIHIPTIKNLKIQKDNKVGYLISGAVLFFTSLALLSFAPRIDSFISALVFFVLPIGILGVSSLLVYWWKLTKSYFLSLVVEYGKEIKIRSKNFSDLLEIANAIELVRIGAVKKLTQKKNSELRISGYQ
;
A
#
# COMPACT_ATOMS: atom_id res chain seq x y z
N MET A 1 -33.55 13.83 -18.43
CA MET A 1 -33.38 12.46 -17.92
C MET A 1 -32.23 11.86 -18.73
N GLU A 2 -31.00 12.00 -18.23
CA GLU A 2 -29.81 11.47 -18.91
C GLU A 2 -29.81 9.95 -18.75
N ILE A 3 -29.75 9.25 -19.88
CA ILE A 3 -29.68 7.80 -19.95
C ILE A 3 -28.31 7.40 -19.40
N MET A 4 -28.23 7.05 -18.11
CA MET A 4 -27.05 6.44 -17.51
C MET A 4 -26.87 5.07 -18.16
N VAL A 5 -25.98 4.99 -19.15
CA VAL A 5 -25.56 3.72 -19.72
C VAL A 5 -24.87 2.94 -18.59
N PRO A 6 -25.33 1.72 -18.24
CA PRO A 6 -24.67 0.93 -17.21
C PRO A 6 -23.29 0.53 -17.72
N GLU A 7 -22.26 1.16 -17.19
CA GLU A 7 -20.88 0.81 -17.50
C GLU A 7 -20.62 -0.64 -17.09
N LYS A 8 -20.00 -1.40 -18.00
CA LYS A 8 -19.62 -2.78 -17.75
C LYS A 8 -18.49 -2.79 -16.72
N VAL A 9 -18.79 -3.31 -15.54
CA VAL A 9 -17.79 -3.57 -14.49
C VAL A 9 -16.94 -4.75 -14.93
N LEU A 10 -15.64 -4.53 -15.11
CA LEU A 10 -14.71 -5.56 -15.53
C LEU A 10 -14.06 -6.28 -14.35
N PHE A 11 -13.93 -5.59 -13.22
CA PHE A 11 -13.34 -6.15 -12.01
C PHE A 11 -13.86 -5.40 -10.78
N GLU A 12 -14.21 -6.14 -9.74
CA GLU A 12 -14.65 -5.60 -8.46
C GLU A 12 -13.97 -6.37 -7.35
N THR A 13 -13.25 -5.66 -6.48
CA THR A 13 -12.60 -6.27 -5.33
C THR A 13 -12.69 -5.36 -4.12
N ASN A 14 -12.70 -5.95 -2.93
CA ASN A 14 -12.67 -5.19 -1.68
C ASN A 14 -11.22 -4.82 -1.40
N VAL A 15 -10.95 -3.53 -1.21
CA VAL A 15 -9.58 -3.04 -1.02
C VAL A 15 -9.54 -2.04 0.11
N TYR A 16 -8.50 -2.12 0.93
CA TYR A 16 -8.33 -1.24 2.07
C TYR A 16 -7.70 0.08 1.60
N THR A 17 -8.47 1.17 1.42
CA THR A 17 -7.96 2.45 0.86
C THR A 17 -8.83 3.67 1.12
N VAL A 18 -8.37 4.94 1.25
CA VAL A 18 -7.07 5.68 1.34
C VAL A 18 -7.33 6.94 2.20
N GLU A 19 -6.50 7.25 3.21
CA GLU A 19 -5.93 8.60 3.49
C GLU A 19 -5.20 8.69 4.83
N ASN A 20 -4.05 9.37 4.81
CA ASN A 20 -3.08 9.60 5.89
C ASN A 20 -2.63 8.33 6.63
N ASP A 21 -1.31 8.11 6.64
CA ASP A 21 -0.49 6.99 7.15
C ASP A 21 -0.90 6.24 8.45
N LEU A 22 -1.97 6.65 9.12
CA LEU A 22 -2.44 6.17 10.42
C LEU A 22 -3.76 5.37 10.39
N LYS A 23 -4.65 5.49 9.38
CA LYS A 23 -5.92 4.72 9.34
C LYS A 23 -6.17 4.02 8.00
N ALA A 24 -6.04 2.69 7.99
CA ALA A 24 -6.55 1.88 6.89
C ALA A 24 -8.08 1.80 6.99
N LYS A 25 -8.80 2.39 6.03
CA LYS A 25 -10.26 2.24 5.90
C LYS A 25 -10.56 1.13 4.90
N THR A 26 -11.57 0.31 5.17
CA THR A 26 -12.12 -0.67 4.22
C THR A 26 -12.89 0.07 3.13
N GLY A 27 -12.59 -0.23 1.87
CA GLY A 27 -13.30 0.28 0.73
C GLY A 27 -13.49 -0.80 -0.34
N ARG A 28 -14.10 -0.40 -1.44
CA ARG A 28 -14.29 -1.23 -2.62
C ARG A 28 -13.67 -0.54 -3.82
N VAL A 29 -12.97 -1.30 -4.65
CA VAL A 29 -12.44 -0.81 -5.92
C VAL A 29 -13.20 -1.49 -7.04
N ARG A 30 -13.84 -0.66 -7.86
CA ARG A 30 -14.56 -1.07 -9.05
C ARG A 30 -13.83 -0.53 -10.27
N ILE A 31 -13.38 -1.41 -11.14
CA ILE A 31 -12.70 -1.08 -12.39
C ILE A 31 -13.68 -1.32 -13.53
N THR A 32 -13.94 -0.25 -14.28
CA THR A 32 -14.75 -0.27 -15.50
C THR A 32 -13.84 -0.11 -16.72
N GLU A 33 -14.40 -0.09 -17.93
CA GLU A 33 -13.62 0.12 -19.16
C GLU A 33 -12.95 1.50 -19.24
N GLU A 34 -13.45 2.51 -18.51
CA GLU A 34 -12.98 3.90 -18.65
C GLU A 34 -12.47 4.50 -17.34
N ARG A 35 -12.97 4.03 -16.21
CA ARG A 35 -12.67 4.61 -14.89
C ARG A 35 -12.48 3.56 -13.80
N ILE A 36 -11.67 3.93 -12.83
CA ILE A 36 -11.51 3.25 -11.55
C ILE A 36 -12.28 4.05 -10.51
N VAL A 37 -13.22 3.40 -9.85
CA VAL A 37 -14.00 3.97 -8.76
C VAL A 37 -13.50 3.37 -7.45
N PHE A 38 -13.03 4.22 -6.55
CA PHE A 38 -12.68 3.89 -5.17
C PHE A 38 -13.83 4.32 -4.28
N GLU A 39 -14.61 3.36 -3.79
CA GLU A 39 -15.67 3.58 -2.81
C GLU A 39 -15.10 3.36 -1.42
N GLY A 40 -14.70 4.43 -0.75
CA GLY A 40 -14.36 4.42 0.68
C GLY A 40 -15.61 4.57 1.54
N SER A 41 -15.46 4.38 2.86
CA SER A 41 -16.58 4.52 3.82
C SER A 41 -17.14 5.94 3.92
N GLU A 42 -16.36 6.96 3.51
CA GLU A 42 -16.73 8.38 3.62
C GLU A 42 -16.63 9.14 2.28
N GLU A 43 -15.84 8.66 1.31
CA GLU A 43 -15.62 9.34 0.03
C GLU A 43 -15.57 8.37 -1.15
N VAL A 44 -16.13 8.80 -2.28
CA VAL A 44 -16.00 8.11 -3.57
C VAL A 44 -15.01 8.89 -4.44
N LYS A 45 -13.87 8.27 -4.78
CA LYS A 45 -12.86 8.85 -5.68
C LYS A 45 -12.92 8.15 -7.04
N ILE A 46 -13.10 8.94 -8.10
CA ILE A 46 -13.18 8.45 -9.48
C ILE A 46 -11.91 8.88 -10.21
N ILE A 47 -11.20 7.92 -10.82
CA ILE A 47 -10.02 8.16 -11.63
C ILE A 47 -10.28 7.62 -13.04
N HIS A 48 -10.04 8.42 -14.07
CA HIS A 48 -10.07 7.93 -15.44
C HIS A 48 -8.78 7.15 -15.74
N ILE A 49 -8.92 5.97 -16.34
CA ILE A 49 -7.80 5.06 -16.64
C ILE A 49 -6.76 5.68 -17.59
N PRO A 50 -7.14 6.44 -18.63
CA PRO A 50 -6.18 7.10 -19.52
C PRO A 50 -5.24 8.07 -18.79
N THR A 51 -5.68 8.60 -17.64
CA THR A 51 -4.97 9.61 -16.86
C THR A 51 -3.87 8.99 -15.99
N ILE A 52 -3.80 7.66 -15.87
CA ILE A 52 -2.80 6.93 -15.08
C ILE A 52 -1.50 6.82 -15.91
N LYS A 53 -0.45 7.52 -15.48
CA LYS A 53 0.86 7.46 -16.16
C LYS A 53 1.65 6.24 -15.75
N ASN A 54 1.67 5.96 -14.45
CA ASN A 54 2.54 4.97 -13.86
C ASN A 54 1.84 4.20 -12.74
N LEU A 55 2.18 2.92 -12.63
CA LEU A 55 1.64 1.98 -11.67
C LEU A 55 2.81 1.21 -11.05
N LYS A 56 2.99 1.35 -9.74
CA LYS A 56 4.14 0.74 -9.04
C LYS A 56 3.72 0.08 -7.75
N ILE A 57 3.98 -1.22 -7.63
CA ILE A 57 3.87 -1.92 -6.34
C ILE A 57 5.18 -1.77 -5.59
N GLN A 58 5.10 -1.37 -4.34
CA GLN A 58 6.23 -1.21 -3.44
C GLN A 58 5.92 -1.88 -2.11
N LYS A 59 6.97 -2.34 -1.43
CA LYS A 59 6.84 -2.93 -0.10
C LYS A 59 7.00 -1.82 0.93
N ASP A 60 5.96 -1.53 1.71
CA ASP A 60 6.06 -0.64 2.86
C ASP A 60 6.56 -1.46 4.04
N ASN A 61 7.87 -1.48 4.17
CA ASN A 61 8.53 -2.15 5.27
C ASN A 61 9.14 -1.07 6.17
N LYS A 62 8.56 -0.86 7.35
CA LYS A 62 9.13 0.02 8.38
C LYS A 62 10.34 -0.64 9.03
N VAL A 63 11.40 -0.86 8.25
CA VAL A 63 12.63 -1.58 8.63
C VAL A 63 13.29 -0.94 9.86
N GLY A 64 13.09 0.37 10.08
CA GLY A 64 13.53 1.06 11.29
C GLY A 64 13.07 0.38 12.58
N TYR A 65 11.83 -0.11 12.66
CA TYR A 65 11.36 -0.84 13.85
C TYR A 65 12.11 -2.15 14.08
N LEU A 66 12.43 -2.89 13.00
CA LEU A 66 13.22 -4.12 13.12
C LEU A 66 14.64 -3.83 13.58
N ILE A 67 15.30 -2.83 12.99
CA ILE A 67 16.68 -2.47 13.32
C ILE A 67 16.75 -1.98 14.77
N SER A 68 15.88 -1.04 15.17
CA SER A 68 15.84 -0.55 16.55
C SER A 68 15.51 -1.67 17.54
N GLY A 69 14.57 -2.55 17.20
CA GLY A 69 14.27 -3.74 18.01
C GLY A 69 15.49 -4.65 18.17
N ALA A 70 16.20 -4.96 17.09
CA ALA A 70 17.40 -5.79 17.12
C ALA A 70 18.53 -5.16 17.94
N VAL A 71 18.79 -3.86 17.78
CA VAL A 71 19.80 -3.14 18.57
C VAL A 71 19.47 -3.25 20.06
N LEU A 72 18.24 -2.92 20.46
CA LEU A 72 17.81 -3.02 21.85
C LEU A 72 17.90 -4.44 22.41
N PHE A 73 17.61 -5.46 21.58
CA PHE A 73 17.78 -6.87 21.97
C PHE A 73 19.25 -7.17 22.30
N PHE A 74 20.18 -6.85 21.41
CA PHE A 74 21.60 -7.09 21.66
C PHE A 74 22.14 -6.26 22.84
N THR A 75 21.70 -5.00 22.98
CA THR A 75 22.06 -4.16 24.13
C THR A 75 21.57 -4.75 25.44
N SER A 76 20.34 -5.29 25.48
CA SER A 76 19.82 -5.93 26.68
C SER A 76 20.57 -7.21 27.06
N LEU A 77 20.95 -8.02 26.05
CA LEU A 77 21.78 -9.21 26.27
C LEU A 77 23.17 -8.84 26.82
N ALA A 78 23.77 -7.78 26.25
CA ALA A 78 25.04 -7.26 26.73
C ALA A 78 24.94 -6.80 28.18
N LEU A 79 23.88 -6.08 28.56
CA LEU A 79 23.67 -5.63 29.94
C LEU A 79 23.47 -6.81 30.91
N LEU A 80 22.72 -7.84 30.51
CA LEU A 80 22.54 -9.06 31.32
C LEU A 80 23.86 -9.82 31.53
N SER A 81 24.81 -9.74 30.60
CA SER A 81 26.13 -10.37 30.75
C SER A 81 27.00 -9.75 31.86
N PHE A 82 26.68 -8.53 32.30
CA PHE A 82 27.34 -7.88 33.45
C PHE A 82 26.69 -8.22 34.80
N ALA A 83 25.47 -8.78 34.79
CA ALA A 83 24.74 -9.16 36.01
C ALA A 83 25.53 -10.07 36.99
N PRO A 84 26.34 -11.05 36.56
CA PRO A 84 27.10 -11.89 37.50
C PRO A 84 28.28 -11.18 38.19
N ARG A 85 28.57 -9.90 37.90
CA ARG A 85 29.66 -9.11 38.51
C ARG A 85 29.17 -8.08 39.53
N ILE A 86 27.94 -8.25 40.01
CA ILE A 86 27.25 -7.25 40.83
C ILE A 86 27.18 -7.73 42.27
N ASP A 87 27.87 -7.01 43.17
CA ASP A 87 28.05 -7.43 44.57
C ASP A 87 26.93 -6.96 45.51
N SER A 88 26.00 -6.10 45.06
CA SER A 88 24.92 -5.59 45.91
C SER A 88 23.52 -5.92 45.39
N PHE A 89 22.62 -6.31 46.30
CA PHE A 89 21.24 -6.69 45.96
C PHE A 89 20.46 -5.58 45.22
N ILE A 90 20.63 -4.33 45.64
CA ILE A 90 19.95 -3.17 45.03
C ILE A 90 20.43 -2.96 43.58
N SER A 91 21.73 -3.10 43.33
CA SER A 91 22.26 -2.97 41.97
C SER A 91 21.88 -4.18 41.11
N ALA A 92 21.84 -5.39 41.66
CA ALA A 92 21.36 -6.57 40.93
C ALA A 92 19.90 -6.41 40.49
N LEU A 93 19.04 -5.79 41.33
CA LEU A 93 17.66 -5.49 40.99
C LEU A 93 17.56 -4.52 39.79
N VAL A 94 18.35 -3.44 39.79
CA VAL A 94 18.37 -2.45 38.70
C VAL A 94 18.91 -3.05 37.40
N PHE A 95 20.00 -3.81 37.48
CA PHE A 95 20.62 -4.49 36.33
C PHE A 95 19.85 -5.72 35.85
N PHE A 96 18.81 -6.16 36.56
CA PHE A 96 17.86 -7.15 36.08
C PHE A 96 16.61 -6.50 35.46
N VAL A 97 16.03 -5.52 36.14
CA VAL A 97 14.80 -4.82 35.70
C VAL A 97 15.03 -4.02 34.42
N LEU A 98 16.14 -3.29 34.32
CA LEU A 98 16.40 -2.41 33.17
C LEU A 98 16.60 -3.21 31.87
N PRO A 99 17.42 -4.27 31.81
CA PRO A 99 17.55 -5.08 30.60
C PRO A 99 16.27 -5.83 30.23
N ILE A 100 15.48 -6.27 31.21
CA ILE A 100 14.17 -6.89 30.95
C ILE A 100 13.18 -5.88 30.36
N GLY A 101 13.16 -4.65 30.89
CA GLY A 101 12.36 -3.57 30.31
C GLY A 101 12.75 -3.28 28.86
N ILE A 102 14.06 -3.21 28.58
CA ILE A 102 14.59 -3.04 27.22
C ILE A 102 14.21 -4.22 26.31
N LEU A 103 14.29 -5.47 26.80
CA LEU A 103 13.83 -6.66 26.07
C LEU A 103 12.33 -6.57 25.73
N GLY A 104 11.52 -6.07 26.66
CA GLY A 104 10.10 -5.84 26.45
C GLY A 104 9.85 -4.84 25.32
N VAL A 105 10.51 -3.69 25.35
CA VAL A 105 10.41 -2.67 24.30
C VAL A 105 10.92 -3.20 22.95
N SER A 106 12.05 -3.90 22.94
CA SER A 106 12.60 -4.56 21.76
C SER A 106 11.58 -5.53 21.12
N SER A 107 10.99 -6.40 21.93
CA SER A 107 9.99 -7.37 21.48
C SER A 107 8.75 -6.67 20.92
N LEU A 108 8.33 -5.57 21.56
CA LEU A 108 7.21 -4.76 21.09
C LEU A 108 7.51 -4.15 19.72
N LEU A 109 8.70 -3.60 19.50
CA LEU A 109 9.10 -3.05 18.20
C LEU A 109 9.12 -4.11 17.09
N VAL A 110 9.62 -5.31 17.37
CA VAL A 110 9.61 -6.42 16.40
C VAL A 110 8.18 -6.89 16.11
N TYR A 111 7.33 -6.94 17.13
CA TYR A 111 5.91 -7.25 16.97
C TYR A 111 5.19 -6.21 16.10
N TRP A 112 5.40 -4.92 16.39
CA TRP A 112 4.86 -3.81 15.62
C TRP A 112 5.37 -3.82 14.17
N TRP A 113 6.64 -4.15 13.95
CA TRP A 113 7.18 -4.36 12.62
C TRP A 113 6.41 -5.46 11.88
N LYS A 114 6.17 -6.60 12.52
CA LYS A 114 5.40 -7.71 11.92
C LYS A 114 3.97 -7.29 11.57
N LEU A 115 3.32 -6.48 12.39
CA LEU A 115 1.96 -5.98 12.15
C LEU A 115 1.88 -4.94 11.04
N THR A 116 2.89 -4.06 10.96
CA THR A 116 2.91 -2.91 10.03
C THR A 116 3.45 -3.26 8.64
N LYS A 117 4.01 -4.46 8.45
CA LYS A 117 4.35 -4.99 7.13
C LYS A 117 3.14 -4.96 6.21
N SER A 118 3.26 -4.17 5.15
CA SER A 118 2.24 -4.10 4.11
C SER A 118 2.89 -3.83 2.76
N TYR A 119 2.12 -4.03 1.72
CA TYR A 119 2.45 -3.65 0.36
C TYR A 119 1.59 -2.45 0.00
N PHE A 120 2.12 -1.57 -0.85
CA PHE A 120 1.37 -0.46 -1.40
C PHE A 120 1.48 -0.44 -2.92
N LEU A 121 0.34 -0.24 -3.56
CA LEU A 121 0.22 0.04 -4.98
C LEU A 121 0.06 1.54 -5.15
N SER A 122 1.08 2.18 -5.73
CA SER A 122 1.08 3.60 -6.06
C SER A 122 0.57 3.79 -7.48
N LEU A 123 -0.48 4.61 -7.61
CA LEU A 123 -1.06 5.08 -8.86
C LEU A 123 -0.70 6.54 -9.04
N VAL A 124 0.08 6.86 -10.07
CA VAL A 124 0.46 8.23 -10.40
C VAL A 124 -0.43 8.71 -11.55
N VAL A 125 -1.24 9.73 -11.28
CA VAL A 125 -2.17 10.33 -12.23
C VAL A 125 -1.52 11.56 -12.88
N GLU A 126 -1.95 11.96 -14.10
CA GLU A 126 -1.67 13.31 -14.63
C GLU A 126 -2.03 14.35 -13.56
N TYR A 127 -1.24 15.43 -13.49
CA TYR A 127 -1.28 16.46 -12.42
C TYR A 127 -0.62 16.08 -11.08
N GLY A 128 0.14 14.98 -11.00
CA GLY A 128 1.03 14.70 -9.88
C GLY A 128 0.33 14.23 -8.59
N LYS A 129 -0.97 13.94 -8.66
CA LYS A 129 -1.69 13.30 -7.56
C LYS A 129 -1.33 11.82 -7.51
N GLU A 130 -0.83 11.37 -6.36
CA GLU A 130 -0.48 9.96 -6.09
C GLU A 130 -1.57 9.34 -5.21
N ILE A 131 -2.13 8.21 -5.66
CA ILE A 131 -3.10 7.44 -4.88
C ILE A 131 -2.43 6.13 -4.48
N LYS A 132 -2.39 5.87 -3.16
CA LYS A 132 -1.70 4.71 -2.59
C LYS A 132 -2.70 3.71 -2.05
N ILE A 133 -2.65 2.50 -2.59
CA ILE A 133 -3.48 1.37 -2.18
C ILE A 133 -2.71 0.40 -1.31
N ARG A 134 -3.11 0.22 -0.04
CA ARG A 134 -2.38 -0.66 0.90
C ARG A 134 -3.07 -2.02 1.02
N SER A 135 -2.32 -3.11 0.89
CA SER A 135 -2.79 -4.46 1.24
C SER A 135 -1.70 -5.24 1.98
N LYS A 136 -2.09 -6.20 2.81
CA LYS A 136 -1.16 -7.16 3.42
C LYS A 136 -0.71 -8.23 2.43
N ASN A 137 -1.55 -8.54 1.43
CA ASN A 137 -1.27 -9.55 0.43
C ASN A 137 -0.79 -8.90 -0.86
N PHE A 138 0.33 -9.40 -1.38
CA PHE A 138 0.87 -8.97 -2.67
C PHE A 138 -0.03 -9.41 -3.84
N SER A 139 -0.67 -10.59 -3.75
CA SER A 139 -1.56 -11.12 -4.80
C SER A 139 -2.71 -10.16 -5.10
N ASP A 140 -3.38 -9.66 -4.07
CA ASP A 140 -4.50 -8.74 -4.21
C ASP A 140 -4.10 -7.46 -4.97
N LEU A 141 -2.91 -6.92 -4.67
CA LEU A 141 -2.41 -5.73 -5.37
C LEU A 141 -1.99 -6.03 -6.81
N LEU A 142 -1.47 -7.23 -7.06
CA LEU A 142 -1.07 -7.68 -8.38
C LEU A 142 -2.28 -7.93 -9.29
N GLU A 143 -3.36 -8.47 -8.75
CA GLU A 143 -4.64 -8.61 -9.47
C GLU A 143 -5.21 -7.25 -9.86
N ILE A 144 -5.22 -6.29 -8.93
CA ILE A 144 -5.65 -4.91 -9.20
C ILE A 144 -4.76 -4.28 -10.27
N ALA A 145 -3.44 -4.41 -10.15
CA ALA A 145 -2.47 -3.90 -11.13
C ALA A 145 -2.71 -4.47 -12.53
N ASN A 146 -2.89 -5.78 -12.63
CA ASN A 146 -3.15 -6.47 -13.89
C ASN A 146 -4.48 -6.04 -14.50
N ALA A 147 -5.54 -5.91 -13.70
CA ALA A 147 -6.83 -5.41 -14.19
C ALA A 147 -6.71 -4.00 -14.77
N ILE A 148 -5.95 -3.10 -14.11
CA ILE A 148 -5.73 -1.74 -14.62
C ILE A 148 -4.94 -1.75 -15.93
N GLU A 149 -3.86 -2.53 -16.01
CA GLU A 149 -3.05 -2.64 -17.24
C GLU A 149 -3.82 -3.27 -18.41
N LEU A 150 -4.65 -4.30 -18.16
CA LEU A 150 -5.51 -4.89 -19.17
C LEU A 150 -6.47 -3.87 -19.78
N VAL A 151 -7.08 -3.03 -18.95
CA VAL A 151 -7.99 -1.98 -19.43
C VAL A 151 -7.20 -0.87 -20.14
N ARG A 152 -6.02 -0.50 -19.65
CA ARG A 152 -5.14 0.47 -20.32
C ARG A 152 -4.78 0.02 -21.74
N ILE A 153 -4.37 -1.23 -21.91
CA ILE A 153 -4.06 -1.81 -23.23
C ILE A 153 -5.31 -1.83 -24.13
N GLY A 154 -6.46 -2.19 -23.57
CA GLY A 154 -7.75 -2.17 -24.28
C GLY A 154 -8.15 -0.77 -24.75
N ALA A 155 -8.00 0.24 -23.90
CA ALA A 155 -8.27 1.64 -24.20
C ALA A 155 -7.35 2.18 -25.31
N VAL A 156 -6.05 1.85 -25.27
CA VAL A 156 -5.09 2.24 -26.32
C VAL A 156 -5.46 1.62 -27.69
N LYS A 157 -5.92 0.37 -27.71
CA LYS A 157 -6.40 -0.28 -28.95
C LYS A 157 -7.63 0.44 -29.53
N LYS A 158 -8.62 0.79 -28.69
CA LYS A 158 -9.81 1.54 -29.11
C LYS A 158 -9.46 2.94 -29.63
N LEU A 159 -8.55 3.66 -28.97
CA LEU A 159 -8.06 4.98 -29.41
C LEU A 159 -7.34 4.90 -30.76
N THR A 160 -6.49 3.90 -30.96
CA THR A 160 -5.77 3.69 -32.23
C THR A 160 -6.72 3.35 -33.37
N GLN A 161 -7.72 2.50 -33.13
CA GLN A 161 -8.76 2.19 -34.13
C GLN A 161 -9.57 3.42 -34.51
N LYS A 162 -10.00 4.23 -33.54
CA LYS A 162 -10.76 5.46 -33.78
C LYS A 162 -9.94 6.47 -34.61
N LYS A 163 -8.68 6.68 -34.26
CA LYS A 163 -7.77 7.56 -35.01
C LYS A 163 -7.57 7.09 -36.46
N ASN A 164 -7.42 5.78 -36.67
CA ASN A 164 -7.28 5.22 -38.01
C ASN A 164 -8.57 5.30 -38.84
N SER A 165 -9.75 5.21 -38.21
CA SER A 165 -11.02 5.46 -38.91
C SER A 165 -11.20 6.93 -39.29
N GLU A 166 -10.80 7.88 -38.43
CA GLU A 166 -10.89 9.32 -38.72
C GLU A 166 -9.92 9.73 -39.84
N LEU A 167 -8.70 9.20 -39.85
CA LEU A 167 -7.72 9.40 -40.94
C LEU A 167 -8.21 8.85 -42.29
N ARG A 168 -8.96 7.74 -42.28
CA ARG A 168 -9.58 7.19 -43.50
C ARG A 168 -10.71 8.08 -44.03
N ILE A 169 -11.44 8.76 -43.17
CA ILE A 169 -12.54 9.66 -43.59
C ILE A 169 -11.97 10.98 -44.14
N SER A 170 -10.86 11.49 -43.57
CA SER A 170 -10.20 12.72 -44.04
C SER A 170 -9.42 12.56 -45.35
N GLY A 171 -9.06 11.33 -45.75
CA GLY A 171 -8.37 11.06 -47.03
C GLY A 171 -9.30 10.90 -48.25
N TYR A 172 -10.61 11.05 -48.06
CA TYR A 172 -11.63 10.97 -49.11
C TYR A 172 -12.26 12.33 -49.48
N GLN A 173 -11.72 13.44 -48.94
CA GLN A 173 -12.03 14.81 -49.36
C GLN A 173 -10.86 15.40 -50.14
#